data_AF-A0A7D9HLR5-F1
#
_entry.id   AF-A0A7D9HLR5-F1
#
_cell.length_a   1.000
_cell.length_b   1.000
_cell.length_c   1.000
_cell.angle_alpha   90.00
_cell.angle_beta   90.00
_cell.angle_gamma   90.00
#
_symmetry.space_group_name_H-M   'P 1'
#
loop_
_entity.id
_entity.type
_entity.pdbx_description
1 polymer ?
#
loop_
_entity_poly.entity_id
_entity_poly.type
_entity_poly.pdbx_seq_one_letter_code
_entity_poly.pdbx_strand_id
1 'polypeptide(L)'
;MSRVEESCFALRTTIIHGLKSSGVDVHLYVPFHLDVWRYLMQGKGEAIKRGSKLYQKEDFVRFVDWPDHWSYIMNLHGTGRAIDFPIKVRPFLGKSCVKDFVVGDDGAIVKAPILYTEKLSIYFVKRACNPNNI
;
A
#
# COMPACT_ATOMS: atom_id res chain seq x y z
N MET A 1 3.12 -8.21 -18.00
CA MET A 1 3.49 -7.52 -16.74
C MET A 1 3.77 -8.61 -15.73
N SER A 2 4.89 -8.57 -15.01
CA SER A 2 5.20 -9.57 -13.99
C SER A 2 4.35 -9.34 -12.73
N ARG A 3 4.17 -10.38 -11.89
CA ARG A 3 3.48 -10.24 -10.58
C ARG A 3 4.10 -9.14 -9.70
N VAL A 4 5.41 -8.94 -9.83
CA VAL A 4 6.16 -7.89 -9.11
C VAL A 4 5.75 -6.52 -9.63
N GLU A 5 5.81 -6.31 -10.95
CA GLU A 5 5.40 -5.06 -11.60
C GLU A 5 3.95 -4.68 -11.28
N GLU A 6 3.01 -5.64 -11.38
CA GLU A 6 1.59 -5.42 -11.08
C GLU A 6 1.38 -4.99 -9.62
N SER A 7 2.05 -5.66 -8.69
CA SER A 7 1.96 -5.34 -7.26
C SER A 7 2.57 -3.96 -6.97
N CYS A 8 3.71 -3.64 -7.57
CA CYS A 8 4.37 -2.33 -7.47
C CYS A 8 3.50 -1.21 -8.05
N PHE A 9 2.83 -1.45 -9.19
CA PHE A 9 1.93 -0.49 -9.81
C PHE A 9 0.70 -0.22 -8.94
N ALA A 10 0.09 -1.27 -8.39
CA ALA A 10 -1.04 -1.16 -7.47
C ALA A 10 -0.66 -0.31 -6.24
N LEU A 11 0.47 -0.64 -5.61
CA LEU A 11 0.97 0.09 -4.44
C LEU A 11 1.25 1.56 -4.74
N ARG A 12 1.98 1.86 -5.82
CA ARG A 12 2.28 3.23 -6.24
C ARG A 12 1.00 4.04 -6.46
N THR A 13 0.04 3.47 -7.18
CA THR A 13 -1.24 4.13 -7.49
C THR A 13 -2.02 4.44 -6.22
N THR A 14 -2.08 3.50 -5.27
CA THR A 14 -2.77 3.70 -4.00
C THR A 14 -2.07 4.76 -3.13
N ILE A 15 -0.73 4.79 -3.09
CA ILE A 15 0.03 5.84 -2.40
C ILE A 15 -0.27 7.23 -2.98
N ILE A 16 -0.27 7.37 -4.31
CA ILE A 16 -0.60 8.63 -4.99
C ILE A 16 -2.03 9.08 -4.65
N HIS A 17 -3.00 8.16 -4.63
CA HIS A 17 -4.35 8.48 -4.15
C HIS A 17 -4.36 8.93 -2.69
N GLY A 18 -3.56 8.30 -1.83
CA GLY A 18 -3.34 8.72 -0.45
C GLY A 18 -2.80 10.14 -0.33
N LEU A 19 -1.80 10.52 -1.15
CA LEU A 19 -1.25 11.87 -1.20
C LEU A 19 -2.28 12.92 -1.65
N LYS A 20 -3.13 12.57 -2.62
CA LYS A 20 -4.19 13.45 -3.14
C LYS A 20 -5.37 13.64 -2.19
N SER A 21 -5.61 12.70 -1.26
CA SER A 21 -6.69 12.78 -0.27
C SER A 21 -6.57 14.03 0.62
N SER A 22 -7.65 14.44 1.29
CA SER A 22 -7.68 15.67 2.11
C SER A 22 -6.98 15.55 3.46
N GLY A 23 -7.20 14.45 4.22
CA GLY A 23 -6.75 14.31 5.61
C GLY A 23 -5.25 14.11 5.77
N VAL A 24 -4.61 14.71 6.79
CA VAL A 24 -3.16 14.65 7.03
C VAL A 24 -2.68 13.23 7.28
N ASP A 25 -3.42 12.49 8.12
CA ASP A 25 -3.25 11.05 8.34
C ASP A 25 -3.87 10.24 7.21
N VAL A 26 -3.10 9.30 6.67
CA VAL A 26 -3.53 8.46 5.55
C VAL A 26 -3.45 7.00 5.94
N HIS A 27 -4.59 6.29 5.83
CA HIS A 27 -4.67 4.84 6.00
C HIS A 27 -5.13 4.19 4.70
N LEU A 28 -4.32 3.28 4.17
CA LEU A 28 -4.58 2.59 2.90
C LEU A 28 -4.62 1.08 3.10
N TYR A 29 -5.45 0.43 2.29
CA TYR A 29 -5.46 -1.01 2.13
C TYR A 29 -5.17 -1.32 0.66
N VAL A 30 -4.07 -2.02 0.41
CA VAL A 30 -3.60 -2.32 -0.94
C VAL A 30 -3.64 -3.83 -1.15
N PRO A 31 -4.45 -4.36 -2.08
CA PRO A 31 -4.29 -5.76 -2.52
C PRO A 31 -2.86 -5.97 -3.01
N PHE A 32 -2.14 -6.92 -2.41
CA PHE A 32 -0.72 -7.09 -2.68
C PHE A 32 -0.28 -8.51 -2.30
N HIS A 33 0.48 -9.16 -3.17
CA HIS A 33 0.99 -10.49 -2.92
C HIS A 33 2.07 -10.51 -1.83
N LEU A 34 1.86 -11.26 -0.75
CA LEU A 34 2.74 -11.15 0.42
C LEU A 34 4.12 -11.80 0.20
N ASP A 35 4.24 -12.75 -0.72
CA ASP A 35 5.53 -13.30 -1.18
C ASP A 35 6.36 -12.23 -1.89
N VAL A 36 5.75 -11.45 -2.79
CA VAL A 36 6.37 -10.30 -3.46
C VAL A 36 6.79 -9.26 -2.42
N TRP A 37 5.95 -8.96 -1.44
CA TRP A 37 6.29 -7.99 -0.40
C TRP A 37 7.51 -8.44 0.42
N ARG A 38 7.54 -9.71 0.82
CA ARG A 38 8.68 -10.29 1.54
C ARG A 38 9.97 -10.22 0.73
N TYR A 39 9.88 -10.48 -0.57
CA TYR A 39 11.03 -10.35 -1.49
C TYR A 39 11.51 -8.89 -1.59
N LEU A 40 10.61 -7.93 -1.83
CA LEU A 40 10.97 -6.52 -1.99
C LEU A 40 11.52 -5.90 -0.69
N MET A 41 11.00 -6.33 0.47
CA MET A 41 11.37 -5.78 1.79
C MET A 41 12.31 -6.66 2.60
N GLN A 42 12.98 -7.62 1.97
CA GLN A 42 13.88 -8.54 2.67
C GLN A 42 15.01 -7.77 3.36
N GLY A 43 15.12 -7.93 4.69
CA GLY A 43 16.12 -7.22 5.49
C GLY A 43 15.86 -5.72 5.65
N LYS A 44 14.67 -5.23 5.28
CA LYS A 44 14.28 -3.82 5.35
C LYS A 44 13.24 -3.56 6.45
N GLY A 45 13.22 -2.29 6.87
CA GLY A 45 12.31 -1.75 7.86
C GLY A 45 12.56 -2.21 9.30
N GLU A 46 12.07 -1.41 10.24
CA GLU A 46 12.16 -1.64 11.68
C GLU A 46 10.88 -2.32 12.19
N ALA A 47 11.03 -3.45 12.88
CA ALA A 47 9.90 -4.17 13.45
C ALA A 47 9.28 -3.43 14.64
N ILE A 48 7.96 -3.28 14.63
CA ILE A 48 7.19 -2.72 15.73
C ILE A 48 6.12 -3.72 16.21
N LYS A 49 5.19 -3.27 17.05
CA LYS A 49 4.13 -4.14 17.61
C LYS A 49 3.21 -4.72 16.53
N ARG A 50 2.71 -5.94 16.79
CA ARG A 50 1.64 -6.63 16.03
C ARG A 50 1.97 -6.93 14.56
N GLY A 51 3.23 -7.26 14.25
CA GLY A 51 3.65 -7.64 12.90
C GLY A 51 3.66 -6.48 11.90
N SER A 52 3.60 -5.24 12.38
CA SER A 52 3.86 -4.05 11.58
C SER A 52 5.36 -3.75 11.54
N LYS A 53 5.78 -3.08 10.48
CA LYS A 53 7.13 -2.53 10.34
C LYS A 53 7.07 -1.05 9.92
N LEU A 54 8.04 -0.27 10.35
CA LEU A 54 8.30 1.08 9.88
C LEU A 54 9.33 1.04 8.75
N TYR A 55 9.10 1.79 7.67
CA TYR A 55 9.99 1.84 6.53
C TYR A 55 10.36 3.28 6.22
N GLN A 56 11.66 3.52 6.06
CA GLN A 56 12.19 4.78 5.54
C GLN A 56 12.11 4.79 4.00
N LYS A 57 12.34 5.95 3.38
CA LYS A 57 12.29 6.07 1.92
C LYS A 57 13.32 5.15 1.24
N GLU A 58 14.48 5.01 1.86
CA GLU A 58 15.63 4.21 1.39
C GLU A 58 15.39 2.70 1.49
N ASP A 59 14.36 2.27 2.23
CA ASP A 59 13.99 0.86 2.26
C ASP A 59 13.37 0.40 0.93
N PHE A 60 12.84 1.32 0.12
CA PHE A 60 12.16 1.05 -1.16
C PHE A 60 13.12 0.92 -2.36
N VAL A 61 14.42 0.68 -2.12
CA VAL A 61 15.45 0.56 -3.18
C VAL A 61 15.19 -0.54 -4.21
N ARG A 62 14.41 -1.58 -3.89
CA ARG A 62 14.06 -2.66 -4.83
C ARG A 62 12.89 -2.32 -5.77
N PHE A 63 12.27 -1.15 -5.61
CA PHE A 63 11.18 -0.67 -6.47
C PHE A 63 11.76 0.11 -7.66
N VAL A 64 12.51 -0.58 -8.52
CA VAL A 64 13.34 0.03 -9.58
C VAL A 64 12.56 0.87 -10.60
N ASP A 65 11.29 0.54 -10.84
CA ASP A 65 10.43 1.26 -11.80
C ASP A 65 9.61 2.39 -11.15
N TRP A 66 9.87 2.70 -9.88
CA TRP A 66 9.21 3.81 -9.22
C TRP A 66 9.91 5.12 -9.58
N PRO A 67 9.15 6.13 -10.01
CA PRO A 67 9.75 7.43 -10.29
C PRO A 67 10.26 8.06 -8.98
N ASP A 68 11.29 8.90 -9.05
CA ASP A 68 11.87 9.59 -7.88
C ASP A 68 10.84 10.36 -7.05
N HIS A 69 9.77 10.80 -7.71
CA HIS A 69 8.66 11.56 -7.13
C HIS A 69 7.52 10.69 -6.58
N TRP A 70 7.70 9.38 -6.40
CA TRP A 70 6.63 8.51 -5.89
C TRP A 70 6.14 8.92 -4.50
N SER A 71 7.00 9.57 -3.70
CA SER A 71 6.73 9.96 -2.31
C SER A 71 6.16 11.36 -2.14
N TYR A 72 5.91 12.11 -3.23
CA TYR A 72 5.34 13.46 -3.15
C TYR A 72 4.51 13.84 -4.38
N ILE A 73 3.67 14.86 -4.25
CA ILE A 73 2.98 15.51 -5.36
C ILE A 73 3.15 17.02 -5.23
N MET A 74 3.37 17.71 -6.36
CA MET A 74 3.46 19.17 -6.44
C MET A 74 2.44 19.73 -7.43
N ASN A 75 1.99 20.96 -7.17
CA ASN A 75 1.20 21.75 -8.11
C ASN A 75 2.09 22.66 -8.96
N LEU A 76 1.48 23.37 -9.90
CA LEU A 76 2.16 24.30 -10.81
C LEU A 76 2.83 25.49 -10.10
N HIS A 77 2.48 25.75 -8.84
CA HIS A 77 3.05 26.84 -8.03
C HIS A 77 4.21 26.36 -7.15
N GLY A 78 4.68 25.12 -7.30
CA GLY A 78 5.78 24.57 -6.50
C GLY A 78 5.40 24.28 -5.04
N THR A 79 4.11 24.16 -4.72
CA THR A 79 3.66 23.70 -3.40
C THR A 79 3.01 22.33 -3.51
N GLY A 80 3.12 21.53 -2.46
CA GLY A 80 2.78 20.12 -2.55
C GLY A 80 2.58 19.43 -1.22
N ARG A 81 2.45 18.11 -1.33
CA ARG A 81 2.38 17.20 -0.18
C ARG A 81 3.38 16.08 -0.40
N ALA A 82 4.16 15.80 0.64
CA ALA A 82 5.08 14.67 0.69
C ALA A 82 4.66 13.71 1.80
N ILE A 83 5.06 12.46 1.66
CA ILE A 83 5.02 11.50 2.77
C ILE A 83 6.01 11.98 3.84
N ASP A 84 5.55 12.02 5.08
CA ASP A 84 6.40 12.17 6.26
C ASP A 84 6.84 10.77 6.71
N PHE A 85 8.11 10.45 6.46
CA PHE A 85 8.67 9.14 6.77
C PHE A 85 9.05 9.03 8.25
N PRO A 86 8.99 7.83 8.86
CA PRO A 86 8.76 6.53 8.23
C PRO A 86 7.28 6.22 7.97
N ILE A 87 7.01 5.35 6.98
CA ILE A 87 5.67 4.79 6.78
C ILE A 87 5.51 3.48 7.57
N LYS A 88 4.34 3.26 8.13
CA LYS A 88 4.00 2.01 8.81
C LYS A 88 3.28 1.08 7.85
N VAL A 89 3.80 -0.14 7.69
CA VAL A 89 3.15 -1.17 6.87
C VAL A 89 2.92 -2.44 7.68
N ARG A 90 1.74 -3.03 7.50
CA ARG A 90 1.36 -4.34 8.04
C ARG A 90 0.86 -5.25 6.92
N PRO A 91 1.61 -6.30 6.58
CA PRO A 91 1.10 -7.42 5.78
C PRO A 91 -0.09 -8.08 6.49
N PHE A 92 -1.16 -8.33 5.77
CA PHE A 92 -2.35 -8.99 6.27
C PHE A 92 -2.79 -10.10 5.32
N LEU A 93 -2.86 -11.31 5.85
CA LEU A 93 -3.52 -12.45 5.23
C LEU A 93 -4.81 -12.69 6.01
N GLY A 94 -5.95 -12.50 5.35
CA GLY A 94 -7.26 -12.68 5.98
C GLY A 94 -8.21 -13.49 5.14
N LYS A 95 -9.36 -13.79 5.72
CA LYS A 95 -10.49 -14.43 5.06
C LYS A 95 -11.37 -13.35 4.41
N SER A 96 -11.92 -13.62 3.23
CA SER A 96 -12.97 -12.82 2.62
C SER A 96 -14.18 -12.74 3.55
N CYS A 97 -15.04 -11.76 3.33
CA CYS A 97 -16.21 -11.55 4.16
C CYS A 97 -17.01 -12.85 4.28
N VAL A 98 -17.25 -13.30 5.50
CA VAL A 98 -17.94 -14.57 5.82
C VAL A 98 -19.44 -14.54 5.43
N LYS A 99 -19.87 -13.46 4.76
CA LYS A 99 -21.25 -13.15 4.38
C LYS A 99 -21.46 -13.12 2.87
N ASP A 100 -20.45 -13.51 2.08
CA ASP A 100 -20.60 -13.57 0.64
C ASP A 100 -21.52 -14.76 0.27
N PHE A 101 -22.41 -14.55 -0.69
CA PHE A 101 -23.31 -15.58 -1.23
C PHE A 101 -23.11 -15.68 -2.74
N VAL A 102 -23.24 -16.88 -3.29
CA VAL A 102 -23.13 -17.17 -4.72
C VAL A 102 -24.39 -17.91 -5.19
N VAL A 103 -24.65 -17.87 -6.49
CA VAL A 103 -25.72 -18.64 -7.12
C VAL A 103 -25.20 -20.05 -7.37
N GLY A 104 -25.89 -21.05 -6.82
CA GLY A 104 -25.61 -22.46 -7.03
C GLY A 104 -26.11 -22.96 -8.39
N ASP A 105 -25.73 -24.18 -8.74
CA ASP A 105 -26.08 -24.80 -10.03
C ASP A 105 -27.60 -25.01 -10.21
N ASP A 106 -28.34 -25.06 -9.10
CA ASP A 106 -29.81 -25.13 -9.04
C ASP A 106 -30.48 -23.75 -9.05
N GLY A 107 -29.71 -22.67 -9.15
CA GLY A 107 -30.18 -21.29 -9.08
C GLY A 107 -30.40 -20.77 -7.65
N ALA A 108 -30.13 -21.56 -6.60
CA ALA A 108 -30.32 -21.14 -5.22
C ALA A 108 -29.16 -20.25 -4.73
N ILE A 109 -29.47 -19.29 -3.85
CA ILE A 109 -28.44 -18.46 -3.20
C ILE A 109 -27.83 -19.25 -2.05
N VAL A 110 -26.56 -19.64 -2.19
CA VAL A 110 -25.81 -20.41 -1.20
C VAL A 110 -24.64 -19.62 -0.64
N LYS A 111 -24.19 -19.98 0.56
CA LYS A 111 -23.05 -19.32 1.19
C LYS A 111 -21.77 -19.59 0.38
N ALA A 112 -21.06 -18.53 0.02
CA ALA A 112 -19.82 -18.63 -0.73
C ALA A 112 -18.73 -19.33 0.09
N PRO A 113 -17.86 -20.13 -0.53
CA PRO A 113 -16.62 -20.59 0.09
C PRO A 113 -15.77 -19.41 0.57
N ILE A 114 -15.06 -19.59 1.67
CA ILE A 114 -14.14 -18.59 2.19
C ILE A 114 -12.96 -18.45 1.22
N LEU A 115 -12.73 -17.24 0.70
CA LEU A 115 -11.53 -16.91 -0.05
C LEU A 115 -10.49 -16.31 0.89
N TYR A 116 -9.20 -16.51 0.61
CA TYR A 116 -8.14 -15.81 1.32
C TYR A 116 -7.75 -14.55 0.55
N THR A 117 -7.58 -13.44 1.27
CA THR A 117 -7.18 -12.16 0.70
C THR A 117 -5.86 -11.72 1.29
N GLU A 118 -4.96 -11.31 0.40
CA GLU A 118 -3.67 -10.72 0.74
C GLU A 118 -3.73 -9.21 0.54
N LYS A 119 -3.33 -8.45 1.56
CA LYS A 119 -3.25 -7.00 1.46
C LYS A 119 -2.17 -6.41 2.37
N LEU A 120 -1.69 -5.23 2.00
CA LEU A 120 -0.93 -4.36 2.89
C LEU A 120 -1.88 -3.36 3.53
N SER A 121 -1.80 -3.21 4.85
CA SER A 121 -2.34 -2.06 5.56
C SER A 121 -1.20 -1.06 5.75
N ILE A 122 -1.35 0.13 5.17
CA ILE A 122 -0.32 1.17 5.14
C ILE A 122 -0.84 2.39 5.88
N TYR A 123 0.01 2.97 6.71
CA TYR A 123 -0.25 4.23 7.38
C TYR A 123 0.93 5.17 7.19
N PHE A 124 0.65 6.42 6.82
CA PHE A 124 1.62 7.49 6.78
C PHE A 124 0.95 8.84 7.04
N VAL A 125 1.76 9.82 7.40
CA VAL A 125 1.36 11.21 7.58
C VAL A 125 1.82 12.02 6.37
N LYS A 126 1.06 13.04 5.98
CA LYS A 126 1.45 13.99 4.94
C LYS A 126 2.02 15.25 5.57
N ARG A 127 3.12 15.73 5.00
CA ARG A 127 3.67 17.05 5.30
C ARG A 127 3.56 17.95 4.07
N ALA A 128 3.40 19.25 4.31
CA ALA A 128 3.53 20.22 3.22
C ALA A 128 4.96 20.20 2.68
N CYS A 129 5.11 20.30 1.37
CA CYS A 129 6.42 20.35 0.72
C CYS A 129 6.49 21.40 -0.39
N ASN A 130 7.72 21.78 -0.72
CA ASN A 130 8.15 22.64 -1.81
C ASN A 130 9.54 22.14 -2.29
N PRO A 131 10.12 22.69 -3.38
CA PRO A 131 11.40 22.22 -3.91
C PRO A 131 12.58 22.20 -2.93
N ASN A 132 12.52 22.98 -1.85
CA ASN A 132 13.61 23.09 -0.87
C ASN A 132 13.48 22.09 0.29
N ASN A 133 12.38 21.34 0.39
CA ASN A 133 12.13 20.43 1.51
C ASN A 133 11.39 19.13 1.12
N ILE A 134 11.71 18.56 -0.05
CA ILE A 134 11.15 17.28 -0.54
C ILE A 134 11.66 16.08 0.27
#